data_AF-A0A4R4NWV9-F1
#
_entry.id   AF-A0A4R4NWV9-F1
#
_cell.length_a   1.000
_cell.length_b   1.000
_cell.length_c   1.000
_cell.angle_alpha   90.00
_cell.angle_beta   90.00
_cell.angle_gamma   90.00
#
_symmetry.space_group_name_H-M   'P 1'
#
loop_
_entity.id
_entity.type
_entity.pdbx_description
1 polymer ?
#
loop_
_entity_poly.entity_id
_entity_poly.type
_entity_poly.pdbx_seq_one_letter_code
_entity_poly.pdbx_strand_id
1 'polypeptide(L)'
;MDEAEASGHAWRKLVCQRVTAEQDRAALARPIDYDADPFEVELYELAGDPRTLLIDRAQRRRAEQHEQHEQHVRRLKDRGRRAEG
;
A
#
# COMPACT_ATOMS: atom_id res chain seq x y z
N MET A 1 -23.20 2.63 5.25
CA MET A 1 -21.97 2.62 4.43
C MET A 1 -22.13 1.46 3.49
N ASP A 2 -21.85 1.63 2.20
CA ASP A 2 -21.88 0.52 1.24
C ASP A 2 -20.79 -0.49 1.58
N GLU A 3 -21.06 -1.79 1.43
CA GLU A 3 -20.13 -2.88 1.75
C GLU A 3 -18.89 -2.81 0.85
N ALA A 4 -19.07 -2.42 -0.42
CA ALA A 4 -17.98 -2.19 -1.36
C ALA A 4 -17.08 -1.02 -0.93
N GLU A 5 -17.67 0.05 -0.35
CA GLU A 5 -16.88 1.18 0.14
C GLU A 5 -16.14 0.84 1.45
N ALA A 6 -16.76 0.07 2.35
CA ALA A 6 -16.12 -0.37 3.59
C ALA A 6 -14.93 -1.31 3.31
N SER A 7 -15.12 -2.29 2.42
CA SER A 7 -14.07 -3.21 1.97
C SER A 7 -12.96 -2.47 1.19
N GLY A 8 -13.33 -1.51 0.33
CA GLY A 8 -12.40 -0.65 -0.37
C GLY A 8 -11.54 0.20 0.58
N HIS A 9 -12.15 0.78 1.62
CA HIS A 9 -11.41 1.55 2.64
C HIS A 9 -10.45 0.66 3.44
N ALA A 10 -10.89 -0.54 3.84
CA ALA A 10 -10.04 -1.51 4.52
C ALA A 10 -8.84 -1.93 3.65
N TRP A 11 -9.08 -2.20 2.37
CA TRP A 11 -8.03 -2.54 1.42
C TRP A 11 -7.00 -1.41 1.24
N ARG A 12 -7.45 -0.16 1.04
CA ARG A 12 -6.56 1.00 0.90
C ARG A 12 -5.66 1.17 2.13
N LYS A 13 -6.23 1.03 3.33
CA LYS A 13 -5.48 1.11 4.59
C LYS A 13 -4.41 0.02 4.69
N LEU A 14 -4.75 -1.21 4.32
CA LEU A 14 -3.79 -2.32 4.28
C LEU A 14 -2.65 -2.06 3.30
N VAL A 15 -2.95 -1.57 2.09
CA VAL A 15 -1.95 -1.25 1.07
C VAL A 15 -0.99 -0.16 1.53
N CYS A 16 -1.47 0.88 2.21
CA CYS A 16 -0.60 1.92 2.78
C CYS A 16 0.35 1.37 3.85
N GLN A 17 -0.11 0.39 4.65
CA GLN A 17 0.63 -0.16 5.80
C GLN A 17 1.56 -1.33 5.47
N ARG A 18 1.31 -2.07 4.38
CA ARG A 18 2.12 -3.24 4.00
C ARG A 18 3.56 -2.83 3.68
N VAL A 19 4.51 -3.76 3.78
CA VAL A 19 5.83 -3.61 3.17
C VAL A 19 5.72 -3.50 1.64
N THR A 20 6.63 -2.76 1.01
CA THR A 20 6.69 -2.67 -0.46
C THR A 20 7.33 -3.92 -1.05
N ALA A 21 7.04 -4.22 -2.31
CA ALA A 21 7.71 -5.31 -3.02
C ALA A 21 9.24 -5.15 -3.03
N GLU A 22 9.74 -3.91 -3.08
CA GLU A 22 11.19 -3.62 -3.03
C GLU A 22 11.80 -3.92 -1.65
N GLN A 23 11.06 -3.61 -0.57
CA GLN A 23 11.48 -3.92 0.79
C GLN A 23 11.44 -5.42 1.05
N ASP A 24 10.41 -6.11 0.54
CA ASP A 24 10.27 -7.55 0.64
C ASP A 24 11.41 -8.27 -0.08
N ARG A 25 11.74 -7.83 -1.31
CA ARG A 25 12.91 -8.29 -2.05
C ARG A 25 14.22 -8.08 -1.27
N ALA A 26 14.40 -6.92 -0.66
CA ALA A 26 15.59 -6.63 0.13
C ALA A 26 15.66 -7.51 1.40
N ALA A 27 14.52 -7.86 2.00
CA ALA A 27 14.45 -8.76 3.13
C ALA A 27 14.82 -10.21 2.73
N LEU A 28 14.35 -10.65 1.57
CA LEU A 28 14.62 -11.99 1.02
C LEU A 28 16.07 -12.17 0.53
N ALA A 29 16.79 -11.08 0.22
CA ALA A 29 18.20 -11.17 -0.17
C ALA A 29 19.08 -11.84 0.90
N ARG A 30 18.81 -11.59 2.19
CA ARG A 30 19.61 -12.14 3.28
C ARG A 30 19.40 -13.65 3.46
N PRO A 31 18.17 -14.17 3.60
CA PRO A 31 17.93 -15.62 3.70
C PRO A 31 18.51 -16.42 2.52
N ILE A 32 18.33 -15.92 1.29
CA ILE A 32 18.84 -16.58 0.08
C ILE A 32 20.36 -16.76 0.10
N ASP A 33 21.10 -15.78 0.63
CA ASP A 33 22.56 -15.89 0.76
C ASP A 33 23.00 -17.04 1.70
N TYR A 34 22.14 -17.49 2.62
CA TYR A 34 22.45 -18.52 3.61
C TYR A 34 22.08 -19.94 3.17
N ASP A 35 20.86 -20.15 2.64
CA ASP A 35 20.36 -21.50 2.30
C ASP A 35 19.78 -21.64 0.89
N ALA A 36 19.50 -20.51 0.22
CA ALA A 36 18.89 -20.44 -1.10
C ALA A 36 17.67 -21.37 -1.25
N ASP A 37 16.78 -21.38 -0.24
CA ASP A 37 15.55 -22.15 -0.31
C ASP A 37 14.76 -21.81 -1.60
N PRO A 38 14.33 -22.82 -2.39
CA PRO A 38 13.67 -22.56 -3.68
C PRO A 38 12.43 -21.67 -3.57
N PHE A 39 11.66 -21.77 -2.49
CA PHE A 39 10.47 -20.94 -2.31
C PHE A 39 10.85 -19.47 -2.04
N GLU A 40 11.89 -19.23 -1.24
CA GLU A 40 12.39 -17.87 -0.99
C GLU A 40 12.99 -17.24 -2.25
N VAL A 41 13.69 -18.04 -3.07
CA VAL A 41 14.22 -17.60 -4.37
C VAL A 41 13.08 -17.19 -5.31
N GLU A 42 12.03 -18.00 -5.43
CA GLU A 42 10.85 -17.65 -6.25
C GLU A 42 10.20 -16.33 -5.80
N LEU A 43 10.06 -16.13 -4.48
CA LEU A 43 9.53 -14.88 -3.94
C LEU A 43 10.44 -13.68 -4.21
N TYR A 44 11.75 -13.86 -4.11
CA TYR A 44 12.72 -12.80 -4.39
C TYR A 44 12.70 -12.38 -5.86
N GLU A 45 12.63 -13.35 -6.77
CA GLU A 45 12.49 -13.10 -8.20
C GLU A 45 11.17 -12.40 -8.52
N LEU A 46 10.06 -12.87 -7.94
CA LEU A 46 8.75 -12.26 -8.12
C LEU A 46 8.71 -10.82 -7.60
N ALA A 47 9.33 -10.55 -6.45
CA ALA A 47 9.43 -9.21 -5.88
C ALA A 47 10.37 -8.29 -6.70
N GLY A 48 11.25 -8.88 -7.53
CA GLY A 48 12.07 -8.18 -8.51
C GLY A 48 11.43 -7.99 -9.88
N ASP A 49 10.31 -8.65 -10.16
CA ASP A 49 9.62 -8.57 -11.45
C ASP A 49 9.10 -7.13 -11.72
N PRO A 50 9.42 -6.54 -12.90
CA PRO A 50 9.00 -5.18 -13.21
C PRO A 50 7.49 -4.94 -13.14
N ARG A 51 6.68 -5.95 -13.48
CA ARG A 51 5.22 -5.85 -13.42
C ARG A 51 4.73 -5.88 -11.99
N THR A 52 5.30 -6.72 -11.12
CA THR A 52 5.04 -6.72 -9.68
C THR A 52 5.34 -5.35 -9.07
N LEU A 53 6.51 -4.78 -9.37
CA LEU A 53 6.91 -3.45 -8.89
C LEU A 53 5.97 -2.34 -9.39
N LEU A 54 5.56 -2.39 -10.66
CA LEU A 54 4.61 -1.44 -11.24
C LEU A 54 3.26 -1.48 -10.53
N ILE A 55 2.74 -2.69 -10.28
CA ILE A 55 1.44 -2.89 -9.63
C ILE A 55 1.49 -2.41 -8.17
N ASP A 56 2.52 -2.80 -7.40
CA ASP A 56 2.67 -2.39 -5.99
C ASP A 56 2.70 -0.86 -5.86
N ARG A 57 3.51 -0.19 -6.69
CA ARG A 57 3.59 1.28 -6.73
C ARG A 57 2.27 1.94 -7.13
N ALA A 58 1.58 1.39 -8.14
CA ALA A 58 0.29 1.93 -8.60
C ALA A 58 -0.81 1.80 -7.53
N GLN A 59 -0.87 0.64 -6.86
CA GLN A 59 -1.81 0.40 -5.77
C GLN A 59 -1.58 1.36 -4.61
N ARG A 60 -0.32 1.51 -4.18
CA ARG A 60 0.06 2.41 -3.10
C ARG A 60 -0.25 3.86 -3.42
N ARG A 61 0.15 4.34 -4.61
CA ARG A 61 -0.15 5.70 -5.06
C ARG A 61 -1.66 5.98 -5.05
N ARG A 62 -2.48 5.03 -5.51
CA ARG A 62 -3.93 5.16 -5.52
C ARG A 62 -4.52 5.18 -4.10
N ALA A 63 -4.01 4.34 -3.21
CA ALA A 63 -4.44 4.30 -1.81
C ALA A 63 -4.10 5.62 -1.09
N GLU A 64 -2.86 6.12 -1.25
CA GLU A 64 -2.39 7.38 -0.66
C GLU A 64 -3.18 8.59 -1.19
N GLN A 65 -3.46 8.66 -2.50
CA GLN A 65 -4.29 9.73 -3.06
C GLN A 65 -5.69 9.76 -2.45
N HIS A 66 -6.29 8.59 -2.23
CA HIS A 66 -7.59 8.50 -1.60
C HIS A 66 -7.54 8.98 -0.15
N GLU A 67 -6.52 8.57 0.60
CA GLU A 67 -6.32 9.01 1.97
C GLU A 67 -6.16 10.54 2.06
N GLN A 68 -5.32 11.12 1.19
CA GLN A 68 -5.13 12.56 1.10
C GLN A 68 -6.45 13.29 0.78
N HIS A 69 -7.25 12.76 -0.15
CA HIS A 69 -8.56 13.33 -0.48
C HIS A 69 -9.52 13.29 0.72
N GLU A 70 -9.62 12.15 1.42
CA GLU A 70 -10.46 12.04 2.62
C GLU A 70 -10.04 13.04 3.71
N GLN A 71 -8.73 13.18 3.96
CA GLN A 71 -8.21 14.15 4.91
C GLN A 71 -8.53 15.59 4.49
N HIS A 72 -8.42 15.91 3.20
CA HIS A 72 -8.76 17.23 2.67
C HIS A 72 -10.25 17.55 2.89
N VAL A 73 -11.15 16.63 2.55
CA VAL A 73 -12.59 16.79 2.75
C VAL A 73 -12.94 16.98 4.24
N ARG A 74 -12.31 16.21 5.15
CA ARG A 74 -12.50 16.39 6.60
C ARG A 74 -12.08 17.79 7.05
N ARG A 75 -10.91 18.27 6.62
CA ARG A 75 -10.43 19.63 6.94
C ARG A 75 -11.37 20.72 6.43
N LEU A 76 -11.95 20.55 5.24
CA LEU A 76 -12.92 21.52 4.70
C LEU A 76 -14.20 21.57 5.55
N LYS A 77 -14.74 20.41 5.94
CA LYS A 77 -15.92 20.34 6.84
C LYS A 77 -15.64 20.99 8.19
N ASP A 78 -14.47 20.75 8.76
CA ASP A 78 -14.05 21.34 10.04
C ASP A 78 -13.85 22.86 9.97
N ARG A 79 -13.53 23.40 8.79
CA ARG A 79 -13.43 24.85 8.55
C ARG A 79 -14.81 25.48 8.39
N GLY A 80 -15.72 24.84 7.63
CA GLY A 80 -17.10 25.31 7.49
C GLY A 80 -17.80 25.39 8.85
N ARG A 81 -17.69 24.34 9.67
CA ARG A 81 -18.27 24.31 11.02
C ARG A 81 -17.73 25.39 11.96
N ARG A 82 -16.49 25.84 11.76
CA ARG A 82 -15.87 26.94 12.52
C ARG A 82 -16.23 28.33 12.00
N ALA A 83 -16.72 28.44 10.77
CA ALA A 83 -17.18 29.70 10.20
C ALA A 83 -18.69 29.94 10.41
N GLU A 84 -19.44 28.88 10.70
CA GLU A 84 -20.89 28.91 10.96
C GLU A 84 -21.25 29.03 12.46
N GLY A 85 -20.27 29.00 13.37
CA GLY A 85 -20.45 29.18 14.82
C GLY A 85 -19.75 30.42 15.32
#